data_AF-A0A948Z7N5-F1
#
_entry.id   AF-A0A948Z7N5-F1
#
_cell.length_a   1.000
_cell.length_b   1.000
_cell.length_c   1.000
_cell.angle_alpha   90.00
_cell.angle_beta   90.00
_cell.angle_gamma   90.00
#
_symmetry.space_group_name_H-M   'P 1'
#
loop_
_entity.id
_entity.type
_entity.pdbx_description
1 polymer ?
#
loop_
_entity_poly.entity_id
_entity_poly.type
_entity_poly.pdbx_seq_one_letter_code
_entity_poly.pdbx_strand_id
1 'polypeptide(L)'
;MVYFLKIAKVVIKVDCPDNLYLFDDWKRFFEQEWGKPFLAKKQKVDIKVVLDGYKTKGLRTIKSSMKDKVVLPVINGKTMIFNHFLNSSLFVFYLAKLIKKRVEKRGGLVLHASGFVKNEKAVLVTGESGSGKSTILRQLMSYYGPIADDVVVLKRKRGKVFVYTTPLNLKLDTGLMKFGKFEVGAVITVKKKGVFGIKKLERADALVLLLDQTRSVLNSKKLAKRSFDYYKILSRNTYCVSYKIGEPVMSLVEKINL
;
A
#
# COMPACT_ATOMS: atom_id res chain seq x y z
N MET A 1 -15.81 15.95 14.22
CA MET A 1 -15.24 14.62 14.56
C MET A 1 -13.73 14.57 14.25
N VAL A 2 -12.97 13.77 15.00
CA VAL A 2 -11.51 13.62 14.79
C VAL A 2 -11.12 12.15 14.81
N TYR A 3 -10.43 11.69 13.77
CA TYR A 3 -9.86 10.35 13.70
C TYR A 3 -8.35 10.37 13.92
N PHE A 4 -7.85 9.37 14.63
CA PHE A 4 -6.42 9.08 14.69
C PHE A 4 -6.19 7.72 14.04
N LEU A 5 -5.36 7.69 12.99
CA LEU A 5 -5.07 6.51 12.21
C LEU A 5 -3.59 6.15 12.38
N LYS A 6 -3.27 4.86 12.46
CA LYS A 6 -1.89 4.37 12.57
C LYS A 6 -1.56 3.39 11.46
N ILE A 7 -0.82 3.86 10.46
CA ILE A 7 -0.43 3.06 9.29
C ILE A 7 1.08 2.92 9.27
N ALA A 8 1.60 1.69 9.37
CA ALA A 8 3.04 1.41 9.36
C ALA A 8 3.88 2.26 10.36
N LYS A 9 3.32 2.54 11.55
CA LYS A 9 3.86 3.45 12.59
C LYS A 9 3.91 4.93 12.19
N VAL A 10 3.15 5.36 11.20
CA VAL A 10 2.87 6.77 10.90
C VAL A 10 1.51 7.08 11.49
N VAL A 11 1.45 8.12 12.32
CA VAL A 11 0.22 8.57 12.96
C VAL A 11 -0.39 9.71 12.16
N ILE A 12 -1.62 9.52 11.71
CA ILE A 12 -2.36 10.49 10.92
C ILE A 12 -3.52 10.97 11.77
N LYS A 13 -3.66 12.28 11.92
CA LYS A 13 -4.85 12.90 12.50
C LYS A 13 -5.71 13.39 11.34
N VAL A 14 -6.96 12.97 11.28
CA VAL A 14 -7.93 13.48 10.30
C VAL A 14 -8.98 14.29 11.05
N ASP A 15 -9.03 15.58 10.77
CA ASP A 15 -10.05 16.50 11.28
C ASP A 15 -11.21 16.54 10.28
N CYS A 16 -12.38 16.05 10.71
CA CYS A 16 -13.62 16.00 9.93
C CYS A 16 -14.65 16.94 10.56
N PRO A 17 -14.90 18.13 10.00
CA PRO A 17 -15.94 19.03 10.51
C PRO A 17 -17.33 18.38 10.52
N ASP A 18 -18.13 18.62 11.56
CA ASP A 18 -19.44 17.98 11.70
C ASP A 18 -20.48 18.49 10.67
N ASN A 19 -20.17 19.59 9.99
CA ASN A 19 -20.99 20.21 8.95
C ASN A 19 -20.57 19.83 7.51
N LEU A 20 -19.83 18.73 7.35
CA LEU A 20 -19.45 18.21 6.04
C LEU A 20 -20.66 17.67 5.28
N TYR A 21 -20.81 18.02 4.01
CA TYR A 21 -21.92 17.54 3.17
C TYR A 21 -21.90 16.00 3.00
N LEU A 22 -20.71 15.39 3.00
CA LEU A 22 -20.49 13.95 2.88
C LEU A 22 -20.01 13.32 4.20
N PHE A 23 -20.46 13.85 5.34
CA PHE A 23 -19.99 13.41 6.65
C PHE A 23 -20.16 11.90 6.86
N ASP A 24 -21.33 11.35 6.53
CA ASP A 24 -21.62 9.93 6.70
C ASP A 24 -20.78 9.03 5.79
N ASP A 25 -20.48 9.48 4.56
CA ASP A 25 -19.59 8.75 3.66
C ASP A 25 -18.16 8.67 4.21
N TRP A 26 -17.64 9.80 4.73
CA TRP A 26 -16.32 9.80 5.36
C TRP A 26 -16.28 8.99 6.65
N LYS A 27 -17.35 9.02 7.44
CA LYS A 27 -17.49 8.18 8.63
C LYS A 27 -17.48 6.70 8.25
N ARG A 28 -18.30 6.31 7.27
CA ARG A 28 -18.33 4.95 6.72
C ARG A 28 -16.97 4.52 6.20
N PHE A 29 -16.29 5.39 5.45
CA PHE A 29 -14.96 5.15 4.93
C PHE A 29 -13.93 4.84 6.04
N PHE A 30 -13.88 5.65 7.11
CA PHE A 30 -12.90 5.43 8.18
C PHE A 30 -13.27 4.28 9.13
N GLU A 31 -14.55 4.10 9.44
CA GLU A 31 -15.00 3.13 10.44
C GLU A 31 -15.25 1.74 9.87
N GLN A 32 -15.69 1.65 8.61
CA GLN A 32 -16.04 0.39 7.94
C GLN A 32 -14.99 0.00 6.90
N GLU A 33 -14.72 0.85 5.91
CA GLU A 33 -13.84 0.48 4.80
C GLU A 33 -12.39 0.35 5.24
N TRP A 34 -11.78 1.39 5.81
CA TRP A 34 -10.45 1.26 6.41
C TRP A 34 -10.50 0.37 7.65
N GLY A 35 -11.62 0.43 8.37
CA GLY A 35 -11.93 -0.44 9.48
C GLY A 35 -11.21 -0.07 10.77
N LYS A 36 -11.69 -0.69 11.86
CA LYS A 36 -11.13 -0.58 13.21
C LYS A 36 -9.63 -0.88 13.34
N PRO A 37 -8.98 -1.77 12.56
CA PRO A 37 -7.57 -2.13 12.78
C PRO A 37 -6.58 -0.96 12.66
N PHE A 38 -6.93 0.11 11.95
CA PHE A 38 -6.07 1.29 11.81
C PHE A 38 -6.45 2.45 12.71
N LEU A 39 -7.64 2.40 13.35
CA LEU A 39 -8.03 3.39 14.36
C LEU A 39 -7.08 3.28 15.56
N ALA A 40 -6.66 4.43 16.07
CA ALA A 40 -5.73 4.55 17.16
C ALA A 40 -6.22 5.56 18.20
N LYS A 41 -5.70 5.45 19.42
CA LYS A 41 -5.87 6.50 20.43
C LYS A 41 -5.07 7.74 20.04
N LYS A 42 -5.48 8.89 20.60
CA LYS A 42 -4.77 10.18 20.47
C LYS A 42 -3.31 10.01 20.87
N GLN A 43 -2.41 10.43 19.99
CA GLN A 43 -0.96 10.32 20.17
C GLN A 43 -0.24 11.34 19.28
N LYS A 44 1.08 11.42 19.39
CA LYS A 44 1.91 12.36 18.60
C LYS A 44 1.69 12.16 17.09
N VAL A 45 1.30 13.23 16.42
CA VAL A 45 0.86 13.23 15.01
C VAL A 45 2.04 13.44 14.07
N ASP A 46 2.10 12.62 13.02
CA ASP A 46 3.08 12.73 11.93
C ASP A 46 2.54 13.49 10.73
N ILE A 47 1.25 13.29 10.43
CA ILE A 47 0.52 13.90 9.32
C ILE A 47 -0.81 14.42 9.88
N LYS A 48 -1.12 15.68 9.62
CA LYS A 48 -2.44 16.26 9.88
C LYS A 48 -3.19 16.35 8.56
N VAL A 49 -4.42 15.86 8.53
CA VAL A 49 -5.33 16.01 7.40
C VAL A 49 -6.53 16.79 7.89
N VAL A 50 -6.92 17.81 7.14
CA VAL A 50 -8.15 18.57 7.37
C VAL A 50 -9.04 18.31 6.16
N LEU A 51 -10.20 17.70 6.40
CA LEU A 51 -11.24 17.62 5.38
C LEU A 51 -11.91 18.98 5.32
N ASP A 52 -11.65 19.71 4.25
CA ASP A 52 -12.15 21.06 4.04
C ASP A 52 -13.43 21.02 3.21
N GLY A 53 -14.39 21.83 3.60
CA GLY A 53 -15.72 21.86 3.02
C GLY A 53 -16.48 23.12 3.36
N TYR A 54 -17.25 23.61 2.39
CA TYR A 54 -18.11 24.77 2.62
C TYR A 54 -19.06 24.50 3.78
N LYS A 55 -19.20 25.50 4.66
CA LYS A 55 -20.37 25.62 5.54
C LYS A 55 -21.58 25.87 4.65
N THR A 56 -22.27 24.83 4.19
CA THR A 56 -23.59 25.02 3.60
C THR A 56 -24.56 25.35 4.73
N LYS A 57 -24.70 26.64 5.05
CA LYS A 57 -25.86 27.13 5.80
C LYS A 57 -27.08 26.95 4.89
N GLY A 58 -27.74 25.80 5.02
CA GLY A 58 -28.97 25.47 4.32
C GLY A 58 -28.77 24.92 2.92
N LEU A 59 -29.72 24.07 2.51
CA LEU A 59 -29.96 23.53 1.16
C LEU A 59 -30.30 24.65 0.15
N ARG A 60 -29.51 25.71 0.06
CA ARG A 60 -29.66 26.71 -1.00
C ARG A 60 -28.69 26.39 -2.11
N THR A 61 -29.24 25.67 -3.09
CA THR A 61 -28.86 25.68 -4.50
C THR A 61 -27.36 25.65 -4.71
N ILE A 62 -26.81 24.45 -4.90
CA ILE A 62 -25.54 24.27 -5.61
C ILE A 62 -25.77 24.89 -7.00
N LYS A 63 -25.48 26.19 -7.11
CA LYS A 63 -25.62 26.91 -8.37
C LYS A 63 -24.77 26.18 -9.39
N SER A 64 -25.32 26.04 -10.59
CA SER A 64 -24.73 25.50 -11.81
C SER A 64 -23.39 26.14 -12.23
N SER A 65 -22.78 26.97 -11.38
CA SER A 65 -21.44 27.53 -11.52
C SER A 65 -20.33 26.67 -10.87
N MET A 66 -20.64 25.46 -10.36
CA MET A 66 -19.63 24.45 -10.04
C MET A 66 -19.05 23.75 -11.28
N LYS A 67 -19.29 24.30 -12.48
CA LYS A 67 -18.47 24.01 -13.65
C LYS A 67 -17.03 24.47 -13.37
N ASP A 68 -16.14 23.50 -13.24
CA ASP A 68 -14.73 23.58 -13.64
C ASP A 68 -13.63 24.01 -12.64
N LYS A 69 -13.82 23.89 -11.32
CA LYS A 69 -12.66 23.98 -10.39
C LYS A 69 -12.58 22.81 -9.43
N VAL A 70 -12.02 21.70 -9.90
CA VAL A 70 -11.46 20.65 -9.04
C VAL A 70 -10.29 21.26 -8.26
N VAL A 71 -10.52 21.65 -7.01
CA VAL A 71 -9.46 22.16 -6.13
C VAL A 71 -8.64 20.97 -5.63
N LEU A 72 -7.42 20.85 -6.13
CA LEU A 72 -6.48 19.81 -5.68
C LEU A 72 -6.09 20.03 -4.20
N PRO A 73 -5.73 18.95 -3.48
CA PRO A 73 -5.31 19.07 -2.09
C PRO A 73 -4.07 19.95 -1.92
N VAL A 74 -4.10 20.84 -0.93
CA VAL A 74 -2.95 21.69 -0.56
C VAL A 74 -2.11 20.95 0.47
N ILE A 75 -0.81 20.76 0.17
CA ILE A 75 0.13 20.08 1.06
C ILE A 75 1.17 21.08 1.57
N ASN A 76 1.13 21.38 2.86
CA ASN A 76 2.14 22.18 3.54
C ASN A 76 2.87 21.34 4.61
N GLY A 77 4.02 20.78 4.22
CA GLY A 77 4.90 20.02 5.12
C GLY A 77 4.28 18.74 5.70
N LYS A 78 3.66 18.85 6.88
CA LYS A 78 2.96 17.75 7.59
C LYS A 78 1.44 17.83 7.44
N THR A 79 0.92 18.93 6.92
CA THR A 79 -0.51 19.20 6.84
C THR A 79 -1.00 19.04 5.41
N MET A 80 -2.11 18.33 5.25
CA MET A 80 -2.87 18.20 4.01
C MET A 80 -4.26 18.79 4.22
N ILE A 81 -4.63 19.75 3.38
CA ILE A 81 -6.00 20.25 3.27
C ILE A 81 -6.62 19.52 2.10
N PHE A 82 -7.65 18.72 2.35
CA PHE A 82 -8.28 17.86 1.36
C PHE A 82 -9.73 18.27 1.19
N ASN A 83 -10.10 18.68 -0.02
CA ASN A 83 -11.48 19.04 -0.32
C ASN A 83 -12.36 17.78 -0.24
N HIS A 84 -13.34 17.78 0.65
CA HIS A 84 -14.21 16.63 0.90
C HIS A 84 -15.09 16.23 -0.30
N PHE A 85 -15.25 17.09 -1.31
CA PHE A 85 -15.92 16.75 -2.57
C PHE A 85 -15.05 15.85 -3.47
N LEU A 86 -13.76 15.72 -3.18
CA LEU A 86 -12.91 14.73 -3.86
C LEU A 86 -13.21 13.34 -3.30
N ASN A 87 -13.22 12.34 -4.18
CA ASN A 87 -13.48 10.96 -3.79
C ASN A 87 -12.39 10.38 -2.86
N SER A 88 -12.75 9.30 -2.16
CA SER A 88 -11.87 8.56 -1.24
C SER A 88 -10.62 8.01 -1.93
N SER A 89 -10.69 7.64 -3.20
CA SER A 89 -9.53 7.17 -3.98
C SER A 89 -8.44 8.23 -4.12
N LEU A 90 -8.81 9.49 -4.40
CA LEU A 90 -7.88 10.61 -4.43
C LEU A 90 -7.29 10.87 -3.04
N PHE A 91 -8.11 10.77 -1.99
CA PHE A 91 -7.63 10.89 -0.61
C PHE A 91 -6.55 9.86 -0.29
N VAL A 92 -6.81 8.58 -0.58
CA VAL A 92 -5.85 7.48 -0.39
C VAL A 92 -4.57 7.76 -1.20
N PHE A 93 -4.69 8.21 -2.46
CA PHE A 93 -3.54 8.51 -3.31
C PHE A 93 -2.63 9.59 -2.73
N TYR A 94 -3.17 10.74 -2.33
CA TYR A 94 -2.38 11.82 -1.74
C TYR A 94 -1.82 11.45 -0.36
N LEU A 95 -2.63 10.75 0.45
CA LEU A 95 -2.19 10.28 1.76
C LEU A 95 -1.08 9.23 1.65
N ALA A 96 -1.13 8.33 0.67
CA ALA A 96 -0.08 7.35 0.39
C ALA A 96 1.26 8.04 0.05
N LYS A 97 1.25 9.15 -0.71
CA LYS A 97 2.46 9.96 -0.99
C LYS A 97 3.07 10.53 0.30
N LEU A 98 2.24 11.05 1.21
CA LEU A 98 2.70 11.57 2.50
C LEU A 98 3.23 10.47 3.41
N ILE A 99 2.53 9.34 3.50
CA ILE A 99 2.96 8.18 4.27
C ILE A 99 4.30 7.67 3.75
N LYS A 100 4.45 7.51 2.42
CA LYS A 100 5.71 7.12 1.77
C LYS A 100 6.87 8.00 2.22
N LYS A 101 6.73 9.32 2.10
CA LYS A 101 7.77 10.29 2.52
C LYS A 101 8.12 10.13 4.01
N ARG A 102 7.16 9.87 4.89
CA ARG A 102 7.40 9.68 6.33
C ARG A 102 8.07 8.34 6.65
N VAL A 103 7.62 7.27 6.00
CA VAL A 103 8.19 5.93 6.12
C VAL A 103 9.66 5.93 5.69
N GLU A 104 9.95 6.50 4.53
CA GLU A 104 11.31 6.58 3.97
C GLU A 104 12.24 7.42 4.84
N LYS A 105 11.76 8.56 5.37
CA LYS A 105 12.53 9.38 6.34
C LYS A 105 12.93 8.56 7.58
N ARG A 106 12.07 7.64 8.02
CA ARG A 106 12.29 6.73 9.16
C ARG A 106 13.06 5.45 8.81
N GLY A 107 13.62 5.36 7.60
CA GLY A 107 14.41 4.22 7.15
C GLY A 107 13.59 3.00 6.74
N GLY A 108 12.27 3.15 6.57
CA GLY A 108 11.44 2.16 5.87
C GLY A 108 11.58 2.24 4.36
N LEU A 109 10.96 1.30 3.65
CA LEU A 109 10.89 1.25 2.20
C LEU A 109 9.44 1.04 1.77
N VAL A 110 8.98 1.74 0.73
CA VAL A 110 7.66 1.53 0.15
C VAL A 110 7.85 0.94 -1.25
N LEU A 111 7.25 -0.22 -1.49
CA LEU A 111 7.33 -0.96 -2.75
C LEU A 111 5.98 -0.97 -3.46
N HIS A 112 6.06 -0.94 -4.79
CA HIS A 112 4.91 -1.27 -5.61
C HIS A 112 4.81 -2.79 -5.79
N ALA A 113 4.01 -3.43 -4.95
CA ALA A 113 3.91 -4.87 -4.86
C ALA A 113 2.52 -5.28 -4.36
N SER A 114 2.15 -6.51 -4.67
CA SER A 114 1.02 -7.20 -4.03
C SER A 114 1.58 -8.16 -2.98
N GLY A 115 0.76 -8.67 -2.07
CA GLY A 115 1.23 -9.66 -1.11
C GLY A 115 0.13 -10.39 -0.38
N PHE A 116 0.48 -11.58 0.11
CA PHE A 116 -0.39 -12.46 0.88
C PHE A 116 0.40 -13.16 2.00
N VAL A 117 -0.30 -13.77 2.95
CA VAL A 117 0.31 -14.57 4.03
C VAL A 117 0.23 -16.05 3.70
N LYS A 118 1.38 -16.73 3.72
CA LYS A 118 1.54 -18.20 3.67
C LYS A 118 2.40 -18.61 4.86
N ASN A 119 1.95 -19.59 5.64
CA ASN A 119 2.67 -20.11 6.83
C ASN A 119 3.18 -18.98 7.75
N GLU A 120 2.30 -18.05 8.11
CA GLU A 120 2.58 -16.87 8.96
C GLU A 120 3.61 -15.86 8.42
N LYS A 121 4.18 -16.12 7.24
CA LYS A 121 5.13 -15.24 6.56
C LYS A 121 4.46 -14.56 5.37
N ALA A 122 4.90 -13.35 5.08
CA ALA A 122 4.46 -12.64 3.89
C ALA A 122 5.22 -13.13 2.67
N VAL A 123 4.47 -13.35 1.60
CA VAL A 123 4.98 -13.51 0.24
C VAL A 123 4.63 -12.26 -0.54
N LEU A 124 5.65 -11.59 -1.07
CA LEU A 124 5.48 -10.38 -1.87
C LEU A 124 5.52 -10.72 -3.34
N VAL A 125 4.58 -10.21 -4.12
CA VAL A 125 4.52 -10.37 -5.58
C VAL A 125 4.93 -9.06 -6.24
N THR A 126 5.99 -9.13 -7.04
CA THR A 126 6.65 -8.00 -7.70
C THR A 126 6.77 -8.25 -9.21
N GLY A 127 7.16 -7.23 -9.95
CA GLY A 127 7.31 -7.28 -11.40
C GLY A 127 6.75 -6.02 -12.05
N GLU A 128 7.03 -5.88 -13.34
CA GLU A 128 6.69 -4.68 -14.11
C GLU A 128 5.20 -4.30 -14.03
N SER A 129 4.88 -3.05 -14.33
CA SER A 129 3.48 -2.65 -14.48
C SER A 129 2.81 -3.53 -15.54
N GLY A 130 1.60 -4.01 -15.25
CA GLY A 130 0.90 -4.93 -16.14
C GLY A 130 1.44 -6.38 -16.14
N SER A 131 2.44 -6.74 -15.32
CA SER A 131 2.95 -8.12 -15.25
C SER A 131 1.96 -9.14 -14.65
N GLY A 132 0.85 -8.70 -14.06
CA GLY A 132 -0.18 -9.59 -13.50
C GLY A 132 -0.07 -9.83 -11.99
N LYS A 133 0.66 -8.98 -11.24
CA LYS A 133 0.77 -9.05 -9.77
C LYS A 133 -0.60 -9.20 -9.08
N SER A 134 -1.53 -8.28 -9.38
CA SER A 134 -2.89 -8.31 -8.85
C SER A 134 -3.70 -9.51 -9.36
N THR A 135 -3.42 -9.99 -10.57
CA THR A 135 -4.06 -11.20 -11.12
C THR A 135 -3.65 -12.44 -10.35
N ILE A 136 -2.34 -12.63 -10.09
CA ILE A 136 -1.86 -13.71 -9.23
C ILE A 136 -2.45 -13.61 -7.84
N LEU A 137 -2.44 -12.41 -7.24
CA LEU A 137 -3.02 -12.23 -5.91
C LEU A 137 -4.48 -12.70 -5.87
N ARG A 138 -5.31 -12.29 -6.83
CA ARG A 138 -6.72 -12.71 -6.91
C ARG A 138 -6.91 -14.21 -7.03
N GLN A 139 -6.08 -14.89 -7.82
CA GLN A 139 -6.13 -16.36 -7.93
C GLN A 139 -5.75 -17.07 -6.62
N LEU A 140 -4.94 -16.42 -5.78
CA LEU A 140 -4.46 -16.97 -4.52
C LEU A 140 -5.33 -16.59 -3.32
N MET A 141 -6.27 -15.64 -3.46
CA MET A 141 -7.10 -15.15 -2.35
C MET A 141 -8.02 -16.21 -1.74
N SER A 142 -8.37 -17.26 -2.48
CA SER A 142 -9.12 -18.41 -1.96
C SER A 142 -8.29 -19.32 -1.05
N TYR A 143 -6.95 -19.22 -1.12
CA TYR A 143 -6.02 -20.08 -0.38
C TYR A 143 -5.25 -19.32 0.70
N TYR A 144 -4.97 -18.04 0.47
CA TYR A 144 -4.12 -17.23 1.31
C TYR A 144 -4.74 -15.86 1.60
N GLY A 145 -4.50 -15.35 2.81
CA GLY A 145 -4.99 -14.04 3.21
C GLY A 145 -4.19 -12.91 2.56
N PRO A 146 -4.80 -12.04 1.72
CA PRO A 146 -4.10 -10.89 1.14
C PRO A 146 -3.70 -9.86 2.21
N ILE A 147 -2.60 -9.15 1.99
CA ILE A 147 -2.11 -8.08 2.89
C ILE A 147 -1.87 -6.76 2.16
N ALA A 148 -1.74 -6.79 0.84
CA ALA A 148 -1.56 -5.59 0.02
C ALA A 148 -1.85 -5.88 -1.46
N ASP A 149 -2.37 -4.87 -2.16
CA ASP A 149 -2.39 -4.79 -3.62
C ASP A 149 -1.97 -3.36 -4.00
N ASP A 150 -0.87 -3.25 -4.73
CA ASP A 150 -0.13 -2.05 -5.15
C ASP A 150 0.83 -1.40 -4.14
N VAL A 151 0.53 -1.31 -2.83
CA VAL A 151 1.40 -0.56 -1.89
C VAL A 151 1.79 -1.40 -0.69
N VAL A 152 3.08 -1.73 -0.62
CA VAL A 152 3.67 -2.50 0.49
C VAL A 152 4.64 -1.63 1.28
N VAL A 153 4.47 -1.57 2.60
CA VAL A 153 5.40 -0.87 3.49
C VAL A 153 6.31 -1.84 4.22
N LEU A 154 7.61 -1.72 3.99
CA LEU A 154 8.64 -2.55 4.60
C LEU A 154 9.42 -1.81 5.69
N LYS A 155 9.78 -2.55 6.75
CA LYS A 155 10.80 -2.13 7.72
C LYS A 155 11.75 -3.26 8.06
N ARG A 156 13.03 -2.91 8.15
CA ARG A 156 14.06 -3.82 8.63
C ARG A 156 14.17 -3.77 10.17
N LYS A 157 14.28 -4.93 10.82
CA LYS A 157 14.60 -5.05 12.26
C LYS A 157 15.42 -6.32 12.49
N ARG A 158 16.58 -6.20 13.15
CA ARG A 158 17.47 -7.33 13.51
C ARG A 158 17.76 -8.26 12.31
N GLY A 159 18.20 -7.68 11.19
CA GLY A 159 18.55 -8.44 9.96
C GLY A 159 17.37 -9.02 9.16
N LYS A 160 16.13 -8.89 9.66
CA LYS A 160 14.90 -9.37 9.00
C LYS A 160 14.11 -8.21 8.40
N VAL A 161 13.35 -8.50 7.34
CA VAL A 161 12.43 -7.55 6.70
C VAL A 161 11.01 -7.91 7.09
N PHE A 162 10.24 -6.92 7.50
CA PHE A 162 8.83 -7.07 7.84
C PHE A 162 7.98 -6.17 6.97
N VAL A 163 6.85 -6.70 6.52
CA VAL A 163 5.77 -5.94 5.88
C VAL A 163 4.72 -5.54 6.91
N TYR A 164 4.16 -4.35 6.73
CA TYR A 164 3.00 -3.87 7.47
C TYR A 164 1.82 -3.77 6.51
N THR A 165 0.70 -4.40 6.88
CA THR A 165 -0.57 -4.20 6.19
C THR A 165 -0.95 -2.73 6.24
N THR A 166 -1.47 -2.19 5.14
CA THR A 166 -1.94 -0.79 5.06
C THR A 166 -3.32 -0.74 4.41
N PRO A 167 -4.18 0.25 4.76
CA PRO A 167 -5.46 0.46 4.09
C PRO A 167 -5.29 1.26 2.78
N LEU A 168 -4.07 1.35 2.24
CA LEU A 168 -3.78 2.13 1.03
C LEU A 168 -4.08 1.35 -0.26
N ASN A 169 -4.68 0.16 -0.13
CA ASN A 169 -5.04 -0.68 -1.27
C ASN A 169 -6.39 -0.20 -1.81
N LEU A 170 -6.42 0.24 -3.05
CA LEU A 170 -7.63 0.72 -3.71
C LEU A 170 -8.46 -0.40 -4.36
N LYS A 171 -7.89 -1.61 -4.44
CA LYS A 171 -8.41 -2.72 -5.26
C LYS A 171 -8.82 -3.96 -4.47
N LEU A 172 -8.53 -4.00 -3.17
CA LEU A 172 -8.84 -5.11 -2.28
C LEU A 172 -9.92 -4.71 -1.30
N ASP A 173 -10.88 -5.60 -1.10
CA ASP A 173 -11.78 -5.51 0.06
C ASP A 173 -10.96 -5.75 1.34
N THR A 174 -11.01 -4.78 2.24
CA THR A 174 -10.34 -4.83 3.55
C THR A 174 -10.90 -5.93 4.44
N GLY A 175 -12.14 -6.37 4.24
CA GLY A 175 -12.74 -7.50 4.96
C GLY A 175 -12.02 -8.84 4.69
N LEU A 176 -11.38 -8.97 3.52
CA LEU A 176 -10.60 -10.17 3.16
C LEU A 176 -9.15 -10.10 3.62
N MET A 177 -8.68 -8.93 4.09
CA MET A 177 -7.27 -8.70 4.37
C MET A 177 -6.83 -9.25 5.72
N LYS A 178 -5.60 -9.75 5.78
CA LYS A 178 -4.90 -10.02 7.03
C LYS A 178 -4.19 -8.76 7.53
N PHE A 179 -4.59 -8.29 8.70
CA PHE A 179 -4.01 -7.11 9.33
C PHE A 179 -2.85 -7.48 10.25
N GLY A 180 -1.75 -6.74 10.15
CA GLY A 180 -0.68 -6.84 11.12
C GLY A 180 0.69 -6.57 10.52
N LYS A 181 1.66 -7.28 11.08
CA LYS A 181 3.08 -7.19 10.74
C LYS A 181 3.60 -8.60 10.52
N PHE A 182 4.08 -8.88 9.31
CA PHE A 182 4.54 -10.21 8.91
C PHE A 182 6.00 -10.16 8.50
N GLU A 183 6.78 -11.19 8.86
CA GLU A 183 8.13 -11.35 8.33
C GLU A 183 8.04 -11.71 6.83
N VAL A 184 8.85 -11.08 5.98
CA VAL A 184 8.87 -11.42 4.57
C VAL A 184 9.62 -12.74 4.41
N GLY A 185 8.88 -13.80 4.05
CA GLY A 185 9.44 -15.13 3.84
C GLY A 185 9.96 -15.31 2.43
N ALA A 186 9.27 -14.79 1.41
CA ALA A 186 9.70 -14.88 0.03
C ALA A 186 9.25 -13.68 -0.83
N VAL A 187 9.89 -13.52 -1.97
CA VAL A 187 9.45 -12.63 -3.04
C VAL A 187 9.24 -13.44 -4.32
N ILE A 188 8.13 -13.20 -5.00
CA ILE A 188 7.83 -13.73 -6.32
C ILE A 188 7.93 -12.58 -7.31
N THR A 189 8.68 -12.76 -8.39
CA THR A 189 8.65 -11.87 -9.56
C THR A 189 7.87 -12.54 -10.69
N VAL A 190 7.00 -11.79 -11.34
CA VAL A 190 6.10 -12.33 -12.37
C VAL A 190 6.63 -12.03 -13.77
N LYS A 191 6.66 -13.04 -14.64
CA LYS A 191 6.91 -12.90 -16.08
C LYS A 191 5.76 -13.51 -16.89
N LYS A 192 5.14 -12.70 -17.76
CA LYS A 192 3.96 -13.07 -18.58
C LYS A 192 4.28 -13.93 -19.83
N LYS A 193 5.50 -14.45 -19.95
CA LYS A 193 5.93 -15.18 -21.14
C LYS A 193 6.84 -16.33 -20.72
N GLY A 194 6.50 -17.55 -21.13
CA GLY A 194 7.31 -18.74 -20.89
C GLY A 194 6.49 -20.00 -20.65
N VAL A 195 7.22 -21.06 -20.32
CA VAL A 195 6.68 -22.34 -19.83
C VAL A 195 6.14 -22.13 -18.41
N PHE A 196 4.98 -22.74 -18.11
CA PHE A 196 4.41 -22.75 -16.77
C PHE A 196 5.42 -23.30 -15.77
N GLY A 197 5.81 -22.49 -14.79
CA GLY A 197 6.85 -22.89 -13.87
C GLY A 197 7.25 -21.84 -12.86
N ILE A 198 7.94 -22.31 -11.83
CA ILE A 198 8.58 -21.50 -10.81
C ILE A 198 10.02 -21.93 -10.68
N LYS A 199 10.94 -20.96 -10.66
CA LYS A 199 12.34 -21.21 -10.34
C LYS A 199 12.81 -20.27 -9.23
N LYS A 200 13.61 -20.79 -8.31
CA LYS A 200 14.36 -19.95 -7.39
C LYS A 200 15.45 -19.23 -8.19
N LEU A 201 15.60 -17.94 -7.95
CA LEU A 201 16.61 -17.13 -8.63
C LEU A 201 17.92 -17.17 -7.86
N GLU A 202 19.02 -17.14 -8.60
CA GLU A 202 20.33 -16.85 -8.02
C GLU A 202 20.31 -15.47 -7.37
N ARG A 203 21.08 -15.32 -6.30
CA ARG A 203 21.00 -14.13 -5.46
C ARG A 203 21.35 -12.84 -6.21
N ALA A 204 22.30 -12.92 -7.14
CA ALA A 204 22.70 -11.80 -7.99
C ALA A 204 21.55 -11.39 -8.94
N ASP A 205 20.96 -12.36 -9.64
CA ASP A 205 19.82 -12.14 -10.55
C ASP A 205 18.61 -11.55 -9.82
N ALA A 206 18.30 -12.11 -8.65
CA ALA A 206 17.23 -11.60 -7.80
C ALA A 206 17.47 -10.16 -7.38
N LEU A 207 18.72 -9.81 -7.00
CA LEU A 207 19.06 -8.46 -6.60
C LEU A 207 18.93 -7.47 -7.78
N VAL A 208 19.40 -7.84 -8.97
CA VAL A 208 19.27 -7.02 -10.19
C VAL A 208 17.80 -6.78 -10.51
N LEU A 209 16.98 -7.83 -10.51
CA LEU A 209 15.55 -7.72 -10.80
C LEU A 209 14.82 -6.84 -9.77
N LEU A 210 15.11 -7.00 -8.48
CA LEU A 210 14.48 -6.20 -7.43
C LEU A 210 14.89 -4.72 -7.50
N LEU A 211 16.15 -4.43 -7.85
CA LEU A 211 16.62 -3.06 -8.06
C LEU A 211 15.95 -2.42 -9.28
N ASP A 212 15.74 -3.20 -10.35
CA ASP A 212 15.09 -2.77 -11.58
C ASP A 212 13.67 -2.23 -11.33
N GLN A 213 12.93 -2.91 -10.45
CA GLN A 213 11.59 -2.49 -10.00
C GLN A 213 11.59 -1.13 -9.29
N THR A 214 12.76 -0.56 -9.00
CA THR A 214 12.91 0.71 -8.28
C THR A 214 13.70 1.77 -9.00
N ARG A 215 13.89 1.67 -10.32
CA ARG A 215 14.54 2.73 -11.11
C ARG A 215 13.95 4.13 -10.87
N SER A 216 12.64 4.25 -10.62
CA SER A 216 11.98 5.53 -10.26
C SER A 216 12.34 6.07 -8.86
N VAL A 217 12.92 5.24 -8.00
CA VAL A 217 13.30 5.52 -6.60
C VAL A 217 14.78 5.94 -6.48
N LEU A 218 15.59 5.74 -7.53
CA LEU A 218 17.04 5.95 -7.53
C LEU A 218 17.47 7.43 -7.65
N ASN A 219 16.54 8.38 -7.74
CA ASN A 219 16.84 9.82 -7.80
C ASN A 219 17.48 10.39 -6.50
N SER A 220 17.66 9.57 -5.47
CA SER A 220 18.38 9.94 -4.24
C SER A 220 19.37 8.86 -3.83
N LYS A 221 20.67 9.21 -3.76
CA LYS A 221 21.76 8.31 -3.33
C LYS A 221 21.48 7.65 -1.96
N LYS A 222 20.86 8.40 -1.03
CA LYS A 222 20.48 7.91 0.30
C LYS A 222 19.35 6.88 0.23
N LEU A 223 18.35 7.10 -0.62
CA LEU A 223 17.25 6.18 -0.80
C LEU A 223 17.71 4.93 -1.54
N ALA A 224 18.53 5.07 -2.58
CA ALA A 224 19.15 3.98 -3.31
C ALA A 224 19.94 3.03 -2.40
N LYS A 225 20.85 3.57 -1.56
CA LYS A 225 21.61 2.77 -0.59
C LYS A 225 20.70 2.03 0.38
N ARG A 226 19.63 2.68 0.86
CA ARG A 226 18.67 2.04 1.76
C ARG A 226 17.91 0.92 1.07
N SER A 227 17.37 1.16 -0.13
CA SER A 227 16.65 0.15 -0.90
C SER A 227 17.53 -1.07 -1.17
N PHE A 228 18.82 -0.86 -1.49
CA PHE A 228 19.80 -1.93 -1.66
C PHE A 228 19.92 -2.84 -0.42
N ASP A 229 19.94 -2.28 0.79
CA ASP A 229 19.98 -3.08 2.03
C ASP A 229 18.74 -3.97 2.21
N TYR A 230 17.57 -3.50 1.78
CA TYR A 230 16.35 -4.32 1.77
C TYR A 230 16.46 -5.43 0.73
N TYR A 231 16.83 -5.09 -0.51
CA TYR A 231 16.92 -6.09 -1.59
C TYR A 231 17.99 -7.13 -1.36
N LYS A 232 19.10 -6.80 -0.70
CA LYS A 232 20.13 -7.78 -0.31
C LYS A 232 19.59 -8.88 0.62
N ILE A 233 18.56 -8.57 1.43
CA ILE A 233 17.89 -9.53 2.30
C ILE A 233 16.82 -10.28 1.50
N LEU A 234 15.97 -9.56 0.75
CA LEU A 234 14.88 -10.14 -0.04
C LEU A 234 15.39 -11.10 -1.14
N SER A 235 16.54 -10.79 -1.75
CA SER A 235 17.14 -11.59 -2.82
C SER A 235 17.56 -13.00 -2.39
N ARG A 236 17.63 -13.28 -1.09
CA ARG A 236 17.94 -14.61 -0.55
C ARG A 236 16.83 -15.64 -0.83
N ASN A 237 15.58 -15.19 -0.92
CA ASN A 237 14.44 -16.06 -1.16
C ASN A 237 13.50 -15.44 -2.21
N THR A 238 14.04 -15.23 -3.40
CA THR A 238 13.27 -14.69 -4.54
C THR A 238 13.09 -15.77 -5.60
N TYR A 239 11.88 -15.85 -6.15
CA TYR A 239 11.46 -16.81 -7.16
C TYR A 239 10.93 -16.07 -8.38
N CYS A 240 11.16 -16.60 -9.57
CA CYS A 240 10.49 -16.15 -10.79
C CYS A 240 9.36 -17.14 -11.11
N VAL A 241 8.15 -16.60 -11.28
CA VAL A 241 6.98 -17.35 -11.74
C VAL A 241 6.66 -16.94 -13.16
N SER A 242 6.52 -17.94 -14.02
CA SER A 242 6.07 -17.83 -15.40
C SER A 242 4.77 -18.61 -15.56
N TYR A 243 3.75 -17.96 -16.10
CA TYR A 243 2.44 -18.58 -16.30
C TYR A 243 1.64 -17.85 -17.38
N LYS A 244 0.62 -18.53 -17.91
CA LYS A 244 -0.45 -18.03 -18.75
C LYS A 244 -1.73 -17.88 -17.93
N ILE A 245 -2.60 -16.96 -18.35
CA ILE A 245 -3.90 -16.76 -17.70
C ILE A 245 -4.69 -18.08 -17.78
N GLY A 246 -5.26 -18.51 -16.66
CA GLY A 246 -6.00 -19.78 -16.53
C GLY A 246 -5.18 -20.92 -15.90
N GLU A 247 -3.85 -20.81 -15.86
CA GLU A 247 -3.02 -21.84 -15.23
C GLU A 247 -3.07 -21.77 -13.69
N PRO A 248 -2.99 -22.92 -12.99
CA PRO A 248 -3.18 -23.00 -11.54
C PRO A 248 -1.92 -22.55 -10.79
N VAL A 249 -1.67 -21.24 -10.72
CA VAL A 249 -0.51 -20.61 -10.05
C VAL A 249 -0.32 -21.10 -8.62
N MET A 250 -1.40 -21.48 -7.95
CA MET A 250 -1.41 -22.07 -6.61
C MET A 250 -0.42 -23.25 -6.48
N SER A 251 -0.41 -24.16 -7.45
CA SER A 251 0.49 -25.32 -7.48
C SER A 251 1.98 -24.94 -7.54
N LEU A 252 2.31 -23.75 -8.07
CA LEU A 252 3.67 -23.22 -8.10
C LEU A 252 4.05 -22.60 -6.75
N VAL A 253 3.12 -21.86 -6.13
CA VAL A 253 3.35 -21.20 -4.83
C VAL A 253 3.53 -22.21 -3.70
N GLU A 254 2.91 -23.40 -3.80
CA GLU A 254 3.16 -24.45 -2.80
C GLU A 254 4.61 -24.93 -2.77
N LYS A 255 5.31 -24.91 -3.91
CA LYS A 255 6.72 -25.30 -4.01
C LYS A 255 7.68 -24.34 -3.28
N ILE A 256 7.19 -23.20 -2.80
CA ILE A 256 7.98 -22.25 -2.01
C ILE A 256 7.96 -22.71 -0.55
N ASN A 257 9.11 -23.21 -0.08
CA ASN A 257 9.36 -23.49 1.32
C ASN A 257 9.64 -22.19 2.07
N LEU A 258 8.85 -21.93 3.12
CA LEU A 258 8.88 -20.71 3.92
C LEU A 258 9.33 -20.98 5.35
#